data_AF-A0A7Y1VMR7-F1
#
_entry.id   AF-A0A7Y1VMR7-F1
#
_cell.length_a   1.000
_cell.length_b   1.000
_cell.length_c   1.000
_cell.angle_alpha   90.00
_cell.angle_beta   90.00
_cell.angle_gamma   90.00
#
_symmetry.space_group_name_H-M   'P 1'
#
loop_
_entity.id
_entity.type
_entity.pdbx_description
1 polymer ?
#
loop_
_entity_poly.entity_id
_entity_poly.type
_entity_poly.pdbx_seq_one_letter_code
_entity_poly.pdbx_strand_id
1 'polypeptide(L)'
;NQLLLRTGANYHINSNAIVTLGYGYIDTDPTFMETPGGGIPFPGNEILEHRIFQQFILKNKVWELLFEHRYRFEQRFIENTYLSDLGFETKDTEFRARYRLQMTLPLTDTFFLNFYDEIFLNLQNSAFGQNRLYAAFGVNLTTNSSIQLGYLKNHFSGINFDRIQVGVFFNPDLRKKSQ
;
A
#
# COMPACT_ATOMS: atom_id res chain seq x y z
N ASN A 1 3.95 8.83 -13.76
CA ASN A 1 2.92 7.91 -13.20
C ASN A 1 3.56 6.79 -12.38
N GLN A 2 2.80 5.95 -11.66
CA GLN A 2 3.37 4.85 -10.87
C GLN A 2 2.60 3.55 -11.08
N LEU A 3 3.33 2.49 -11.44
CA LEU A 3 2.85 1.11 -11.46
C LEU A 3 3.29 0.41 -10.17
N LEU A 4 2.39 -0.39 -9.59
CA LEU A 4 2.70 -1.20 -8.42
C LEU A 4 2.08 -2.59 -8.58
N LEU A 5 2.92 -3.60 -8.70
CA LEU A 5 2.54 -5.00 -8.71
C LEU A 5 3.04 -5.66 -7.42
N ARG A 6 2.22 -6.54 -6.84
CA ARG A 6 2.57 -7.18 -5.58
C ARG A 6 1.95 -8.56 -5.50
N THR A 7 2.73 -9.51 -4.99
CA THR A 7 2.30 -10.89 -4.75
C THR A 7 2.79 -11.35 -3.37
N GLY A 8 2.19 -12.38 -2.81
CA GLY A 8 2.60 -12.92 -1.52
C GLY A 8 1.88 -14.21 -1.14
N ALA A 9 2.50 -14.95 -0.23
CA ALA A 9 1.96 -16.16 0.37
C ALA A 9 1.48 -15.87 1.79
N ASN A 10 0.23 -16.23 2.09
CA ASN A 10 -0.38 -16.05 3.41
C ASN A 10 -0.36 -17.37 4.19
N TYR A 11 0.09 -17.32 5.44
CA TYR A 11 -0.08 -18.37 6.42
C TYR A 11 -1.05 -17.90 7.50
N HIS A 12 -2.16 -18.61 7.64
CA HIS A 12 -3.17 -18.33 8.66
C HIS A 12 -2.80 -19.08 9.94
N ILE A 13 -2.25 -18.36 10.93
CA ILE A 13 -1.95 -18.92 12.25
C ILE A 13 -3.26 -19.34 12.92
N ASN A 14 -4.29 -18.49 12.83
CA ASN A 14 -5.67 -18.80 13.21
C ASN A 14 -6.63 -17.87 12.43
N SER A 15 -7.91 -17.83 12.80
CA SER A 15 -8.92 -16.98 12.15
C SER A 15 -8.63 -15.48 12.25
N ASN A 16 -7.85 -15.07 13.25
CA ASN A 16 -7.62 -13.67 13.63
C ASN A 16 -6.18 -13.20 13.38
N ALA A 17 -5.26 -14.11 13.03
CA ALA A 17 -3.84 -13.81 12.86
C ALA A 17 -3.29 -14.41 11.57
N ILE A 18 -2.70 -13.56 10.72
CA ILE A 18 -2.17 -13.94 9.41
C ILE A 18 -0.75 -13.40 9.28
N VAL A 19 0.16 -14.25 8.81
CA VAL A 19 1.50 -13.84 8.39
C VAL A 19 1.59 -13.92 6.88
N THR A 20 2.23 -12.93 6.25
CA THR A 20 2.46 -12.89 4.81
C THR A 20 3.93 -12.67 4.52
N LEU A 21 4.49 -13.46 3.62
CA LEU A 21 5.76 -13.14 2.94
C LEU A 21 5.44 -12.79 1.49
N GLY A 22 5.98 -11.69 0.99
CA GLY A 22 5.68 -11.28 -0.38
C GLY A 22 6.75 -10.44 -1.04
N TYR A 23 6.49 -10.19 -2.32
CA TYR A 23 7.34 -9.44 -3.21
C TYR A 23 6.53 -8.34 -3.90
N GLY A 24 7.14 -7.16 -4.07
CA GLY A 24 6.58 -6.03 -4.79
C GLY A 24 7.54 -5.56 -5.89
N TYR A 25 6.95 -5.23 -7.04
CA TYR A 25 7.60 -4.55 -8.15
C TYR A 25 6.93 -3.20 -8.33
N ILE A 26 7.71 -2.13 -8.30
CA ILE A 26 7.24 -0.76 -8.43
C ILE A 26 8.07 -0.07 -9.49
N ASP A 27 7.38 0.57 -10.41
CA ASP A 27 7.98 1.37 -11.46
C ASP A 27 7.35 2.77 -11.38
N THR A 28 8.19 3.77 -11.14
CA THR A 28 7.76 5.15 -10.91
C THR A 28 8.41 6.06 -11.93
N ASP A 29 7.56 6.71 -12.70
CA ASP A 29 7.91 7.79 -13.61
C ASP A 29 7.53 9.15 -12.96
N PRO A 30 8.52 9.95 -12.53
CA PRO A 30 8.34 11.25 -11.92
C PRO A 30 8.31 12.40 -12.96
N THR A 31 8.40 12.12 -14.27
CA THR A 31 8.46 13.15 -15.32
C THR A 31 7.16 13.94 -15.52
N PHE A 32 6.09 13.58 -14.80
CA PHE A 32 4.81 14.29 -14.79
C PHE A 32 4.77 15.56 -13.91
N MET A 33 5.89 15.98 -13.32
CA MET A 33 6.01 17.32 -12.76
C MET A 33 6.24 18.31 -13.90
N GLU A 34 5.18 18.96 -14.40
CA GLU A 34 5.34 20.18 -15.18
C GLU A 34 6.07 21.21 -14.31
N THR A 35 7.35 21.43 -14.58
CA THR A 35 8.11 22.52 -13.96
C THR A 35 7.50 23.84 -14.43
N PRO A 36 6.93 24.70 -13.56
CA PRO A 36 6.57 26.04 -13.97
C PRO A 36 7.88 26.81 -14.18
N GLY A 37 8.30 26.98 -15.43
CA GLY A 37 9.50 27.76 -15.76
C GLY A 37 10.44 27.22 -16.83
N GLY A 38 10.00 26.36 -17.76
CA GLY A 38 10.76 26.11 -19.00
C GLY A 38 12.18 25.55 -18.81
N GLY A 39 12.43 24.82 -17.72
CA GLY A 39 13.63 24.01 -17.56
C GLY A 39 13.48 22.69 -18.30
N ILE A 40 14.55 22.22 -18.94
CA ILE A 40 14.57 21.00 -19.77
C ILE A 40 13.94 19.83 -19.00
N PRO A 41 12.84 19.23 -19.47
CA PRO A 41 12.36 17.97 -18.92
C PRO A 41 13.43 16.93 -19.27
N PHE A 42 14.19 16.46 -18.29
CA PHE A 42 15.11 15.34 -18.50
C PHE A 42 14.26 14.12 -18.85
N PRO A 43 14.35 13.60 -20.09
CA PRO A 43 13.60 12.41 -20.47
C PRO A 43 14.23 11.24 -19.72
N GLY A 44 13.48 10.63 -18.82
CA GLY A 44 13.83 9.31 -18.29
C GLY A 44 14.21 9.22 -16.82
N ASN A 45 13.72 10.05 -15.90
CA ASN A 45 14.00 9.82 -14.47
C ASN A 45 13.24 8.60 -13.90
N GLU A 46 13.42 7.39 -14.44
CA GLU A 46 12.70 6.17 -14.04
C GLU A 46 13.26 5.59 -12.74
N ILE A 47 12.39 5.48 -11.73
CA ILE A 47 12.74 4.87 -10.44
C ILE A 47 12.13 3.48 -10.40
N LEU A 48 12.99 2.48 -10.51
CA LEU A 48 12.66 1.08 -10.35
C LEU A 48 12.86 0.66 -8.90
N GLU A 49 11.88 -0.04 -8.35
CA GLU A 49 11.95 -0.51 -6.98
C GLU A 49 11.43 -1.94 -6.81
N HIS A 50 12.26 -2.77 -6.20
CA HIS A 50 11.91 -4.10 -5.75
C HIS A 50 11.75 -4.14 -4.24
N ARG A 51 10.71 -4.81 -3.75
CA ARG A 51 10.45 -4.96 -2.32
C ARG A 51 10.31 -6.41 -1.94
N ILE A 52 11.04 -6.83 -0.93
CA ILE A 52 10.71 -8.04 -0.16
C ILE A 52 10.02 -7.56 1.10
N PHE A 53 8.83 -8.08 1.40
CA PHE A 53 8.08 -7.66 2.58
C PHE A 53 7.57 -8.82 3.40
N GLN A 54 7.60 -8.61 4.70
CA GLN A 54 6.99 -9.48 5.71
C GLN A 54 5.87 -8.69 6.36
N GLN A 55 4.73 -9.35 6.58
CA GLN A 55 3.56 -8.70 7.12
C GLN A 55 2.88 -9.58 8.15
N PHE A 56 2.37 -8.92 9.18
CA PHE A 56 1.55 -9.52 10.21
C PHE A 56 0.23 -8.77 10.32
N ILE A 57 -0.88 -9.50 10.22
CA ILE A 57 -2.24 -8.96 10.34
C ILE A 57 -2.90 -9.58 11.57
N LEU A 58 -3.42 -8.73 12.44
CA LEU A 58 -4.31 -9.09 13.52
C LEU A 58 -5.71 -8.52 13.24
N LYS A 59 -6.73 -9.34 13.44
CA LYS A 59 -8.13 -8.97 13.27
C LYS A 59 -8.87 -9.11 14.58
N ASN A 60 -9.69 -8.14 14.90
CA ASN A 60 -10.59 -8.18 16.05
C ASN A 60 -11.91 -7.51 15.72
N LYS A 61 -12.96 -7.91 16.44
CA LYS A 61 -14.30 -7.32 16.34
C LYS A 61 -14.67 -6.73 17.68
N VAL A 62 -15.11 -5.48 17.70
CA VAL A 62 -15.63 -4.80 18.89
C VAL A 62 -17.00 -4.27 18.52
N TRP A 63 -18.04 -4.82 19.15
CA TRP A 63 -19.42 -4.59 18.74
C TRP A 63 -19.62 -4.90 17.24
N GLU A 64 -20.08 -3.95 16.43
CA GLU A 64 -20.26 -4.12 14.99
C GLU A 64 -19.01 -3.75 14.17
N LEU A 65 -18.00 -3.15 14.81
CA LEU A 65 -16.80 -2.65 14.16
C LEU A 65 -15.77 -3.77 13.97
N LEU A 66 -15.27 -3.88 12.74
CA LEU A 66 -14.21 -4.82 12.37
C LEU A 66 -12.89 -4.07 12.29
N PHE A 67 -11.94 -4.45 13.13
CA PHE A 67 -10.61 -3.84 13.18
C PHE A 67 -9.56 -4.76 12.55
N GLU A 68 -8.62 -4.15 11.84
CA GLU A 68 -7.43 -4.80 11.31
C GLU A 68 -6.18 -3.99 11.68
N HIS A 69 -5.28 -4.60 12.44
CA HIS A 69 -3.94 -4.10 12.69
C HIS A 69 -2.99 -4.78 11.71
N ARG A 70 -2.28 -4.00 10.90
CA ARG A 70 -1.33 -4.52 9.92
C ARG A 70 0.05 -3.93 10.17
N TYR A 71 0.97 -4.80 10.56
CA TYR A 71 2.39 -4.50 10.66
C TYR A 71 3.07 -5.00 9.39
N ARG A 72 3.92 -4.19 8.79
CA ARG A 72 4.70 -4.61 7.62
C ARG A 72 6.12 -4.10 7.71
N PHE A 73 7.05 -5.00 7.45
CA PHE A 73 8.46 -4.69 7.26
C PHE A 73 8.80 -4.87 5.78
N GLU A 74 9.43 -3.88 5.18
CA GLU A 74 9.82 -3.86 3.76
C GLU A 74 11.33 -3.65 3.66
N GLN A 75 12.04 -4.57 3.00
CA GLN A 75 13.36 -4.35 2.46
C GLN A 75 13.20 -3.90 1.00
N ARG A 76 13.77 -2.75 0.66
CA ARG A 76 13.52 -2.01 -0.57
C ARG A 76 14.83 -1.84 -1.32
N PHE A 77 14.88 -2.29 -2.55
CA PHE A 77 15.99 -2.12 -3.46
C PHE A 77 15.56 -1.12 -4.52
N ILE A 78 16.15 0.06 -4.51
CA ILE A 78 15.75 1.21 -5.31
C ILE A 78 16.88 1.51 -6.30
N GLU A 79 16.53 1.78 -7.55
CA GLU A 79 17.47 2.12 -8.59
C GLU A 79 16.88 3.18 -9.50
N ASN A 80 17.71 4.14 -9.92
CA ASN A 80 17.37 5.05 -11.00
C ASN A 80 17.96 4.50 -12.29
N THR A 81 17.13 3.83 -13.10
CA THR A 81 17.59 3.04 -14.25
C THR A 81 18.30 3.91 -15.28
N TYR A 82 17.79 5.12 -15.53
CA TYR A 82 18.40 6.05 -16.48
C TYR A 82 19.75 6.58 -16.04
N LEU A 83 19.89 6.98 -14.77
CA LEU A 83 21.19 7.43 -14.26
C LEU A 83 22.18 6.26 -14.18
N SER A 84 21.71 5.06 -13.85
CA SER A 84 22.52 3.83 -13.93
C SER A 84 23.03 3.57 -15.34
N ASP A 85 22.19 3.73 -16.37
CA ASP A 85 22.58 3.55 -17.78
C ASP A 85 23.60 4.59 -18.25
N LEU A 86 23.59 5.80 -17.66
CA LEU A 86 24.60 6.83 -17.86
C LEU A 86 25.89 6.59 -17.06
N GLY A 87 25.98 5.50 -16.29
CA GLY A 87 27.15 5.09 -15.53
C GLY A 87 27.22 5.66 -14.11
N PHE A 88 26.15 6.27 -13.59
CA PHE A 88 26.09 6.74 -12.21
C PHE A 88 25.66 5.61 -11.26
N GLU A 89 26.27 5.55 -10.07
CA GLU A 89 25.84 4.62 -9.03
C GLU A 89 24.58 5.15 -8.34
N THR A 90 23.45 4.49 -8.56
CA THR A 90 22.14 4.92 -8.03
C THR A 90 21.38 3.86 -7.23
N LYS A 91 22.02 2.70 -7.01
CA LYS A 91 21.41 1.59 -6.27
C LYS A 91 21.44 1.90 -4.78
N ASP A 92 20.27 1.83 -4.16
CA ASP A 92 20.12 2.02 -2.72
C ASP A 92 19.28 0.90 -2.10
N THR A 93 19.61 0.54 -0.86
CA THR A 93 18.88 -0.45 -0.06
C THR A 93 18.33 0.20 1.19
N GLU A 94 17.01 0.36 1.23
CA GLU A 94 16.31 0.95 2.36
C GLU A 94 15.46 -0.08 3.10
N PHE A 95 15.23 0.14 4.39
CA PHE A 95 14.33 -0.64 5.22
C PHE A 95 13.22 0.23 5.77
N ARG A 96 12.00 -0.28 5.75
CA ARG A 96 10.81 0.47 6.16
C ARG A 96 9.90 -0.38 7.01
N ALA A 97 9.49 0.16 8.15
CA ALA A 97 8.41 -0.37 8.96
C ALA A 97 7.11 0.41 8.69
N ARG A 98 5.98 -0.28 8.69
CA ARG A 98 4.65 0.29 8.48
C ARG A 98 3.69 -0.29 9.49
N TYR A 99 2.82 0.57 9.99
CA TYR A 99 1.69 0.16 10.81
C TYR A 99 0.42 0.80 10.28
N ARG A 100 -0.59 -0.03 10.02
CA ARG A 100 -1.93 0.40 9.65
C ARG A 100 -2.94 -0.05 10.69
N LEU A 101 -3.77 0.87 11.15
CA LEU A 101 -5.02 0.59 11.84
C LEU A 101 -6.16 0.83 10.85
N GLN A 102 -6.92 -0.21 10.55
CA GLN A 102 -8.10 -0.13 9.70
C GLN A 102 -9.35 -0.49 10.51
N MET A 103 -10.43 0.24 10.28
CA MET A 103 -11.76 -0.02 10.82
C MET A 103 -12.75 -0.13 9.67
N THR A 104 -13.56 -1.18 9.67
CA THR A 104 -14.72 -1.33 8.80
C THR A 104 -15.99 -1.30 9.64
N LEU A 105 -16.92 -0.43 9.29
CA LEU A 105 -18.28 -0.39 9.83
C LEU A 105 -19.25 -0.96 8.78
N PRO A 106 -19.77 -2.18 8.99
CA PRO A 106 -20.88 -2.69 8.19
C PRO A 106 -22.12 -1.83 8.45
N LEU A 107 -22.73 -1.29 7.39
CA LEU A 107 -24.00 -0.57 7.49
C LEU A 107 -25.17 -1.51 7.19
N THR A 108 -24.99 -2.39 6.22
CA THR A 108 -25.88 -3.49 5.86
C THR A 108 -25.03 -4.67 5.36
N ASP A 109 -25.66 -5.76 4.91
CA ASP A 109 -24.94 -6.85 4.22
C ASP A 109 -24.28 -6.37 2.91
N THR A 110 -24.83 -5.32 2.31
CA THR A 110 -24.37 -4.75 1.03
C THR A 110 -23.43 -3.56 1.21
N PHE A 111 -23.68 -2.68 2.19
CA PHE A 111 -22.98 -1.40 2.31
C PHE A 111 -22.09 -1.35 3.54
N PHE A 112 -20.92 -0.72 3.41
CA PHE A 112 -20.01 -0.52 4.52
C PHE A 112 -19.20 0.77 4.38
N LEU A 113 -18.67 1.25 5.49
CA LEU A 113 -17.66 2.30 5.53
C LEU A 113 -16.32 1.71 5.93
N ASN A 114 -15.24 2.15 5.29
CA ASN A 114 -13.88 1.74 5.59
C ASN A 114 -13.02 2.95 5.88
N PHE A 115 -12.24 2.87 6.95
CA PHE A 115 -11.31 3.90 7.35
C PHE A 115 -9.98 3.25 7.68
N TYR A 116 -8.88 3.90 7.34
CA TYR A 116 -7.60 3.53 7.92
C TYR A 116 -6.67 4.72 8.08
N ASP A 117 -5.78 4.57 9.06
CA ASP A 117 -4.58 5.38 9.19
C ASP A 117 -3.37 4.45 9.08
N GLU A 118 -2.41 4.79 8.23
CA GLU A 118 -1.16 4.06 8.07
C GLU A 118 0.07 4.98 8.19
N ILE A 119 0.92 4.69 9.17
CA ILE A 119 2.20 5.38 9.38
C ILE A 119 3.33 4.58 8.73
N PHE A 120 4.24 5.29 8.08
CA PHE A 120 5.42 4.76 7.42
C PHE A 120 6.66 5.30 8.12
N LEU A 121 7.47 4.38 8.65
CA LEU A 121 8.71 4.68 9.35
C LEU A 121 9.89 4.18 8.53
N ASN A 122 10.82 5.05 8.16
CA ASN A 122 12.06 4.64 7.53
C ASN A 122 13.07 4.28 8.64
N LEU A 123 13.86 3.23 8.42
CA LEU A 123 14.89 2.80 9.38
C LEU A 123 16.27 3.38 9.05
N GLN A 124 16.34 4.22 8.01
CA GLN A 124 17.46 5.05 7.64
C GLN A 124 16.98 6.50 7.61
N ASN A 125 17.90 7.45 7.79
CA ASN A 125 17.63 8.89 7.69
C ASN A 125 16.53 9.37 8.65
N SER A 126 15.60 10.20 8.17
CA SER A 126 14.44 10.65 8.94
C SER A 126 13.51 9.49 9.25
N ALA A 127 13.26 9.26 10.55
CA ALA A 127 12.41 8.19 11.03
C ALA A 127 10.98 8.29 10.48
N PHE A 128 10.42 9.49 10.33
CA PHE A 128 9.11 9.67 9.70
C PHE A 128 9.25 9.71 8.18
N GLY A 129 8.54 8.82 7.50
CA GLY A 129 8.40 8.81 6.05
C GLY A 129 7.13 9.51 5.58
N GLN A 130 5.97 8.98 5.94
CA GLN A 130 4.66 9.53 5.57
C GLN A 130 3.54 8.95 6.47
N ASN A 131 2.38 9.60 6.45
CA ASN A 131 1.13 9.11 7.01
C ASN A 131 0.05 9.05 5.92
N ARG A 132 -0.74 7.97 5.88
CA ARG A 132 -1.85 7.80 4.94
C ARG A 132 -3.15 7.67 5.70
N LEU A 133 -4.00 8.67 5.55
CA LEU A 133 -5.37 8.64 6.03
C LEU A 133 -6.31 8.31 4.87
N TYR A 134 -7.21 7.36 5.08
CA TYR A 134 -8.15 6.91 4.08
C TYR A 134 -9.55 6.78 4.66
N ALA A 135 -10.55 7.16 3.87
CA ALA A 135 -11.95 6.95 4.14
C ALA A 135 -12.65 6.54 2.84
N ALA A 136 -13.49 5.53 2.89
CA ALA A 136 -14.21 5.03 1.72
C ALA A 136 -15.60 4.51 2.04
N PHE A 137 -16.48 4.68 1.05
CA PHE A 137 -17.75 3.97 0.98
C PHE A 137 -17.57 2.72 0.12
N GLY A 138 -18.08 1.59 0.61
CA GLY A 138 -17.94 0.30 -0.03
C GLY A 138 -19.26 -0.41 -0.27
N VAL A 139 -19.27 -1.23 -1.33
CA VAL A 139 -20.39 -2.07 -1.74
C VAL A 139 -19.89 -3.51 -1.89
N ASN A 140 -20.45 -4.44 -1.13
CA ASN A 140 -20.29 -5.87 -1.33
C ASN A 140 -21.13 -6.29 -2.54
N LEU A 141 -20.47 -6.80 -3.58
CA LEU A 141 -21.13 -7.34 -4.77
C LEU A 141 -21.50 -8.82 -4.57
N THR A 142 -20.63 -9.53 -3.86
CA THR A 142 -20.81 -10.94 -3.49
C THR A 142 -20.19 -11.16 -2.10
N THR A 143 -20.26 -12.38 -1.58
CA THR A 143 -19.53 -12.75 -0.35
C THR A 143 -18.01 -12.59 -0.46
N ASN A 144 -17.47 -12.56 -1.69
CA ASN A 144 -16.03 -12.58 -1.95
C ASN A 144 -15.54 -11.36 -2.74
N SER A 145 -16.45 -10.47 -3.17
CA SER A 145 -16.11 -9.33 -4.03
C SER A 145 -16.72 -8.03 -3.50
N SER A 146 -15.96 -6.95 -3.52
CA SER A 146 -16.44 -5.62 -3.18
C SER A 146 -15.80 -4.52 -4.03
N ILE A 147 -16.49 -3.38 -4.12
CA ILE A 147 -15.96 -2.15 -4.70
C ILE A 147 -15.91 -1.09 -3.60
N GLN A 148 -14.90 -0.23 -3.63
CA GLN A 148 -14.79 0.93 -2.73
C GLN A 148 -14.51 2.20 -3.55
N LEU A 149 -15.18 3.28 -3.19
CA LEU A 149 -14.85 4.64 -3.63
C LEU A 149 -14.42 5.42 -2.40
N GLY A 150 -13.20 5.94 -2.41
CA GLY A 150 -12.60 6.56 -1.25
C GLY A 150 -11.73 7.76 -1.55
N TYR A 151 -11.46 8.49 -0.48
CA TYR A 151 -10.54 9.60 -0.42
C TYR A 151 -9.30 9.19 0.37
N LEU A 152 -8.12 9.45 -0.20
CA LEU A 152 -6.82 9.17 0.40
C LEU A 152 -6.07 10.48 0.55
N LYS A 153 -5.69 10.80 1.79
CA LYS A 153 -4.75 11.88 2.10
C LYS A 153 -3.41 11.27 2.47
N ASN A 154 -2.37 11.62 1.72
CA ASN A 154 -0.99 11.22 1.98
C ASN A 154 -0.20 12.43 2.48
N HIS A 155 0.25 12.36 3.73
CA HIS A 155 0.97 13.40 4.43
C HIS A 155 2.46 13.06 4.48
N PHE A 156 3.31 13.91 3.92
CA PHE A 156 4.77 13.84 4.01
C PHE A 156 5.30 15.02 4.82
N SER A 157 6.58 14.96 5.20
CA SER A 157 7.30 16.12 5.74
C SER A 157 7.35 17.24 4.68
N GLY A 158 6.46 18.23 4.81
CA GLY A 158 6.44 19.45 4.00
C GLY A 158 5.44 19.49 2.84
N ILE A 159 4.92 18.36 2.37
CA ILE A 159 3.94 18.31 1.28
C ILE A 159 2.83 17.28 1.54
N ASN A 160 1.62 17.59 1.08
CA ASN A 160 0.45 16.73 1.20
C ASN A 160 -0.15 16.47 -0.18
N PHE A 161 -0.68 15.28 -0.37
CA PHE A 161 -1.39 14.90 -1.58
C PHE A 161 -2.74 14.30 -1.24
N ASP A 162 -3.76 14.73 -1.97
CA ASP A 162 -5.12 14.24 -1.85
C ASP A 162 -5.49 13.47 -3.13
N ARG A 163 -6.12 12.31 -2.98
CA ARG A 163 -6.46 11.42 -4.11
C ARG A 163 -7.85 10.84 -3.93
N ILE A 164 -8.59 10.78 -5.04
CA ILE A 164 -9.78 9.92 -5.15
C ILE A 164 -9.30 8.54 -5.60
N GLN A 165 -9.79 7.49 -4.96
CA GLN A 165 -9.41 6.12 -5.23
C GLN A 165 -10.66 5.28 -5.47
N VAL A 166 -10.64 4.52 -6.57
CA VAL A 166 -11.57 3.43 -6.83
C VAL A 166 -10.82 2.11 -6.61
N GLY A 167 -11.38 1.24 -5.78
CA GLY A 167 -10.82 -0.07 -5.46
C GLY A 167 -11.79 -1.18 -5.81
N VAL A 168 -11.28 -2.26 -6.41
CA VAL A 168 -12.02 -3.50 -6.64
C VAL A 168 -11.29 -4.61 -5.90
N PHE A 169 -12.02 -5.36 -5.09
CA PHE A 169 -11.49 -6.43 -4.26
C PHE A 169 -12.15 -7.75 -4.64
N PHE A 170 -11.35 -8.80 -4.76
CA PHE A 170 -11.80 -10.17 -5.00
C PHE A 170 -10.96 -11.13 -4.16
N ASN A 171 -11.61 -11.80 -3.21
CA ASN A 171 -11.00 -12.69 -2.23
C ASN A 171 -11.69 -14.07 -2.26
N PRO A 172 -11.43 -14.90 -3.28
CA PRO A 172 -12.06 -16.22 -3.38
C PRO A 172 -11.53 -17.18 -2.32
N ASP A 173 -12.44 -17.96 -1.72
CA ASP A 173 -12.06 -19.13 -0.92
C ASP A 173 -11.90 -20.35 -1.84
N LEU A 174 -10.65 -20.73 -2.09
CA LEU A 174 -10.28 -21.86 -2.95
C LEU A 174 -10.04 -23.16 -2.16
N ARG A 175 -10.28 -23.16 -0.85
CA ARG A 175 -10.12 -24.36 -0.03
C ARG A 175 -11.16 -25.40 -0.41
N LYS A 176 -10.76 -26.68 -0.45
CA LYS A 176 -11.73 -27.77 -0.60
C LYS A 176 -12.70 -27.72 0.58
N LYS A 177 -14.01 -27.66 0.30
CA LYS A 177 -15.02 -27.87 1.33
C LYS A 177 -14.86 -29.29 1.86
N SER A 178 -14.66 -29.46 3.16
CA SER A 178 -14.80 -30.79 3.76
C SER A 178 -16.22 -31.25 3.51
N GLN A 179 -16.36 -32.42 2.89
CA GLN A 179 -17.60 -33.17 2.92
C GLN A 179 -17.83 -33.75 4.32
#